data_AF-A0A352BEQ6-F1
#
_entry.id   AF-A0A352BEQ6-F1
#
_cell.length_a   1.000
_cell.length_b   1.000
_cell.length_c   1.000
_cell.angle_alpha   90.00
_cell.angle_beta   90.00
_cell.angle_gamma   90.00
#
_symmetry.space_group_name_H-M   'P 1'
#
loop_
_entity.id
_entity.type
_entity.pdbx_description
1 polymer ?
#
loop_
_entity_poly.entity_id
_entity_poly.type
_entity_poly.pdbx_seq_one_letter_code
_entity_poly.pdbx_strand_id
1 'polypeptide(L)'
;ANCKQFAPFSLFMLLHGMIFPMDWSQRRKILYAVGFAVIVVLLASYPAYLLFYKDPTCFDVKQNGSETGVDCGGGCALMCAVDVKAPRIVWAKVFPINSSYDIGVYVENVNVNAGIRSAHYTIRVFDDTGKVLLEKKGMTELAPASTLLLFETGVTFSGTPARVEISFDSEDLANWKKATTAPSPVVTKNQSLKNVDTKPRFDAVLVNTDPVNDVEKLSLGAIVYDSFRHPVAVSKTYVDRISKGGEHNIFFTWPSALGSSPDGYITEIIVTPRAIFAE
;
A
#
# COMPACT_ATOMS: atom_id res chain seq x y z
N ALA A 1 20.67 25.95 -55.24
CA ALA A 1 22.03 25.40 -55.27
C ALA A 1 22.04 24.07 -54.51
N ASN A 2 22.24 22.98 -55.25
CA ASN A 2 22.69 21.63 -54.87
C ASN A 2 22.16 20.97 -53.58
N CYS A 3 21.13 20.12 -53.76
CA CYS A 3 20.94 18.94 -52.93
C CYS A 3 21.39 17.73 -53.78
N LYS A 4 22.58 17.19 -53.51
CA LYS A 4 23.13 16.00 -54.19
C LYS A 4 22.81 14.75 -53.36
N GLN A 5 22.26 13.75 -54.05
CA GLN A 5 22.02 12.39 -53.58
C GLN A 5 23.29 11.76 -52.96
N PHE A 6 23.17 11.16 -51.78
CA PHE A 6 24.16 10.21 -51.24
C PHE A 6 23.72 8.79 -51.59
N ALA A 7 24.48 8.14 -52.45
CA ALA A 7 24.38 6.73 -52.79
C ALA A 7 25.07 5.85 -51.72
N PRO A 8 24.59 4.62 -51.45
CA PRO A 8 25.25 3.68 -50.57
C PRO A 8 26.28 2.90 -51.40
N PHE A 9 27.54 3.36 -51.40
CA PHE A 9 28.58 2.66 -52.14
C PHE A 9 29.93 2.77 -51.41
N SER A 10 30.05 2.16 -50.23
CA SER A 10 31.36 1.75 -49.70
C SER A 10 31.24 0.87 -48.45
N LEU A 11 30.73 -0.35 -48.58
CA LEU A 11 31.01 -1.41 -47.60
C LEU A 11 31.12 -2.81 -48.21
N PHE A 12 31.19 -2.91 -49.54
CA PHE A 12 31.36 -4.18 -50.25
C PHE A 12 32.80 -4.42 -50.73
N MET A 13 33.71 -3.47 -50.49
CA MET A 13 35.05 -3.46 -51.10
C MET A 13 36.21 -3.71 -50.13
N LEU A 14 35.97 -4.41 -49.02
CA LEU A 14 37.02 -4.90 -48.11
C LEU A 14 37.01 -6.42 -47.90
N LEU A 15 36.19 -7.17 -48.66
CA LEU A 15 36.04 -8.62 -48.53
C LEU A 15 36.44 -9.44 -49.76
N HIS A 16 37.11 -8.86 -50.76
CA HIS A 16 37.55 -9.58 -51.97
C HIS A 16 39.06 -9.56 -52.22
N GLY A 17 39.84 -9.31 -51.17
CA GLY A 17 41.28 -9.08 -51.26
C GLY A 17 42.20 -10.22 -50.83
N MET A 18 41.74 -11.48 -50.67
CA MET A 18 42.64 -12.63 -50.44
C MET A 18 42.02 -13.93 -50.97
N ILE A 19 41.86 -14.07 -52.29
CA ILE A 19 41.70 -15.38 -52.91
C ILE A 19 43.07 -15.78 -53.45
N PHE A 20 43.93 -16.29 -52.55
CA PHE A 20 45.07 -17.09 -52.97
C PHE A 20 44.55 -18.28 -53.81
N PRO A 21 45.21 -18.68 -54.90
CA PRO A 21 44.86 -19.91 -55.62
C PRO A 21 45.19 -21.12 -54.74
N MET A 22 44.28 -21.41 -53.81
CA MET A 22 44.40 -22.54 -52.90
C MET A 22 44.18 -23.83 -53.67
N ASP A 23 45.09 -24.78 -53.47
CA ASP A 23 45.01 -26.13 -54.03
C ASP A 23 43.68 -26.81 -53.64
N TRP A 24 43.16 -27.67 -54.50
CA TRP A 24 41.86 -28.34 -54.34
C TRP A 24 41.80 -29.10 -53.00
N SER A 25 42.93 -29.65 -52.57
CA SER A 25 43.08 -30.33 -51.28
C SER A 25 42.97 -29.38 -50.08
N GLN A 26 43.47 -28.15 -50.18
CA GLN A 26 43.44 -27.14 -49.11
C GLN A 26 42.03 -26.57 -48.91
N ARG A 27 41.29 -26.33 -50.00
CA ARG A 27 39.89 -25.84 -49.93
C ARG A 27 38.99 -26.80 -49.17
N ARG A 28 39.12 -28.12 -49.40
CA ARG A 28 38.36 -29.16 -48.69
C ARG A 28 38.75 -29.28 -47.22
N LYS A 29 40.05 -29.21 -46.91
CA LYS A 29 40.55 -29.22 -45.52
C LYS A 29 40.02 -28.04 -44.71
N ILE A 30 39.99 -26.84 -45.30
CA ILE A 30 39.41 -25.65 -44.66
C ILE A 30 37.90 -25.81 -44.47
N LEU A 31 37.17 -26.32 -45.47
CA LEU A 31 35.74 -26.62 -45.35
C LEU A 31 35.43 -27.58 -44.20
N TYR A 32 36.21 -28.66 -44.05
CA TYR A 32 36.04 -29.61 -42.94
C TYR A 32 36.41 -28.99 -41.59
N ALA A 33 37.49 -28.19 -41.52
CA ALA A 33 37.88 -27.49 -40.30
C ALA A 33 36.82 -26.47 -39.84
N VAL A 34 36.25 -25.71 -40.77
CA VAL A 34 35.14 -24.77 -40.49
C VAL A 34 33.89 -25.52 -40.06
N GLY A 35 33.52 -26.60 -40.77
CA GLY A 35 32.37 -27.43 -40.38
C GLY A 35 32.51 -28.01 -38.98
N PHE A 36 33.69 -28.53 -38.64
CA PHE A 36 33.99 -29.03 -37.30
C PHE A 36 33.94 -27.92 -36.24
N ALA A 37 34.53 -26.76 -36.51
CA ALA A 37 34.48 -25.62 -35.59
C ALA A 37 33.05 -25.14 -35.32
N VAL A 38 32.20 -25.08 -36.35
CA VAL A 38 30.77 -24.73 -36.18
C VAL A 38 30.05 -25.74 -35.30
N ILE A 39 30.29 -27.04 -35.49
CA ILE A 39 29.70 -28.09 -34.64
C ILE A 39 30.17 -27.94 -33.19
N VAL A 40 31.46 -27.69 -32.96
CA VAL A 40 32.01 -27.48 -31.62
C VAL A 40 31.38 -26.24 -30.97
N VAL A 41 31.22 -25.13 -31.70
CA VAL A 41 30.58 -23.91 -31.19
C VAL A 41 29.12 -24.15 -30.84
N LEU A 42 28.35 -24.86 -31.68
CA LEU A 42 26.95 -25.17 -31.41
C LEU A 42 26.77 -26.12 -30.20
N LEU A 43 27.69 -27.09 -30.04
CA LEU A 43 27.69 -27.99 -28.89
C LEU A 43 28.15 -27.28 -27.61
N ALA A 44 29.05 -26.31 -27.70
CA ALA A 44 29.52 -25.52 -26.57
C ALA A 44 28.60 -24.34 -26.21
N SER A 45 27.79 -23.83 -27.15
CA SER A 45 26.95 -22.64 -26.92
C SER A 45 25.83 -22.91 -25.93
N TYR A 46 25.22 -24.08 -25.94
CA TYR A 46 24.16 -24.44 -24.99
C TYR A 46 24.67 -24.57 -23.54
N PRO A 47 25.74 -25.33 -23.23
CA PRO A 47 26.29 -25.37 -21.88
C PRO A 47 26.88 -24.02 -21.46
N ALA A 48 27.48 -23.25 -22.37
CA ALA A 48 27.90 -21.87 -22.05
C ALA A 48 26.70 -20.99 -21.69
N TYR A 49 25.60 -21.06 -22.45
CA TYR A 49 24.36 -20.36 -22.13
C TYR A 49 23.86 -20.73 -20.74
N LEU A 50 23.80 -22.02 -20.40
CA LEU A 50 23.38 -22.47 -19.06
C LEU A 50 24.32 -22.02 -17.92
N LEU A 51 25.61 -21.82 -18.19
CA LEU A 51 26.58 -21.36 -17.19
C LEU A 51 26.57 -19.84 -16.97
N PHE A 52 26.24 -19.06 -18.01
CA PHE A 52 26.30 -17.59 -17.96
C PHE A 52 24.93 -16.92 -17.84
N TYR A 53 23.84 -17.62 -18.15
CA TYR A 53 22.49 -17.11 -17.99
C TYR A 53 22.10 -17.09 -16.51
N LYS A 54 21.71 -15.92 -16.02
CA LYS A 54 21.12 -15.73 -14.69
C LYS A 54 19.68 -15.27 -14.88
N ASP A 55 18.77 -15.95 -14.21
CA ASP A 55 17.37 -15.51 -14.21
C ASP A 55 17.25 -14.11 -13.59
N PRO A 56 16.39 -13.25 -14.17
CA PRO A 56 16.12 -11.92 -13.61
C PRO A 56 15.57 -12.05 -12.18
N THR A 57 16.05 -11.21 -11.27
CA THR A 57 15.59 -11.19 -9.87
C THR A 57 15.32 -9.76 -9.42
N CYS A 58 14.30 -9.58 -8.58
CA CYS A 58 13.85 -8.27 -8.08
C CYS A 58 14.75 -7.62 -7.02
N PHE A 59 15.99 -8.07 -6.89
CA PHE A 59 16.89 -7.63 -5.81
C PHE A 59 18.37 -7.66 -6.27
N ASP A 60 18.64 -7.59 -7.58
CA ASP A 60 20.00 -7.64 -8.14
C ASP A 60 20.53 -6.27 -8.60
N VAL A 61 19.81 -5.20 -8.28
CA VAL A 61 20.15 -3.80 -8.57
C VAL A 61 20.25 -3.55 -10.09
N LYS A 62 19.53 -4.34 -10.89
CA LYS A 62 19.46 -4.18 -12.34
C LYS A 62 18.03 -4.24 -12.81
N GLN A 63 17.65 -3.25 -13.62
CA GLN A 63 16.38 -3.33 -14.33
C GLN A 63 16.46 -4.40 -15.43
N ASN A 64 15.84 -5.55 -15.20
CA ASN A 64 15.82 -6.68 -16.13
C ASN A 64 14.44 -7.37 -16.15
N GLY A 65 14.28 -8.42 -16.96
CA GLY A 65 13.03 -9.17 -17.04
C GLY A 65 11.83 -8.31 -17.42
N SER A 66 10.83 -8.24 -16.52
CA SER A 66 9.58 -7.50 -16.69
C SER A 66 9.47 -6.25 -15.82
N GLU A 67 10.55 -5.84 -15.15
CA GLU A 67 10.60 -4.72 -14.22
C GLU A 67 10.37 -3.35 -14.89
N THR A 68 9.65 -2.45 -14.20
CA THR A 68 9.40 -1.08 -14.68
C THR A 68 10.39 -0.07 -14.11
N GLY A 69 11.09 -0.42 -13.02
CA GLY A 69 12.25 0.28 -12.49
C GLY A 69 13.26 -0.71 -11.91
N VAL A 70 14.40 -0.25 -11.42
CA VAL A 70 15.42 -1.13 -10.83
C VAL A 70 14.84 -1.85 -9.60
N ASP A 71 14.76 -3.18 -9.64
CA ASP A 71 14.27 -4.03 -8.54
C ASP A 71 12.80 -3.72 -8.12
N CYS A 72 11.99 -3.13 -9.01
CA CYS A 72 10.61 -2.74 -8.68
C CYS A 72 9.63 -2.77 -9.84
N GLY A 73 8.35 -2.85 -9.49
CA GLY A 73 7.23 -2.86 -10.43
C GLY A 73 7.22 -4.10 -11.32
N GLY A 74 6.50 -4.08 -12.44
CA GLY A 74 6.57 -5.18 -13.40
C GLY A 74 6.12 -6.54 -12.83
N GLY A 75 7.03 -7.53 -12.78
CA GLY A 75 6.83 -8.82 -12.12
C GLY A 75 7.10 -8.83 -10.61
N CYS A 76 7.71 -7.78 -10.05
CA CYS A 76 8.10 -7.72 -8.64
C CYS A 76 6.94 -7.36 -7.73
N ALA A 77 6.96 -7.89 -6.50
CA ALA A 77 5.97 -7.55 -5.48
C ALA A 77 6.11 -6.10 -5.00
N LEU A 78 7.33 -5.54 -5.00
CA LEU A 78 7.62 -4.15 -4.64
C LEU A 78 7.10 -3.18 -5.73
N MET A 79 6.42 -2.13 -5.31
CA MET A 79 5.99 -1.04 -6.19
C MET A 79 7.10 0.00 -6.30
N CYS A 80 7.32 0.56 -7.50
CA CYS A 80 8.27 1.65 -7.66
C CYS A 80 7.76 2.92 -6.96
N ALA A 81 8.67 3.71 -6.39
CA ALA A 81 8.33 4.92 -5.64
C ALA A 81 7.52 5.96 -6.44
N VAL A 82 7.66 5.96 -7.77
CA VAL A 82 6.92 6.86 -8.68
C VAL A 82 5.47 6.43 -8.90
N ASP A 83 5.14 5.16 -8.64
CA ASP A 83 3.82 4.57 -8.89
C ASP A 83 2.91 4.61 -7.65
N VAL A 84 3.43 5.10 -6.52
CA VAL A 84 2.76 5.12 -5.22
C VAL A 84 2.78 6.51 -4.61
N LYS A 85 1.77 6.79 -3.80
CA LYS A 85 1.59 8.06 -3.08
C LYS A 85 1.61 7.80 -1.59
N ALA A 86 2.11 8.77 -0.83
CA ALA A 86 2.00 8.73 0.63
C ALA A 86 0.52 8.67 1.07
N PRO A 87 0.23 8.05 2.24
CA PRO A 87 -1.12 8.02 2.76
C PRO A 87 -1.63 9.44 3.04
N ARG A 88 -2.90 9.68 2.73
CA ARG A 88 -3.57 10.96 2.95
C ARG A 88 -4.10 11.02 4.38
N ILE A 89 -3.66 12.02 5.13
CA ILE A 89 -4.22 12.33 6.45
C ILE A 89 -5.48 13.16 6.21
N VAL A 90 -6.66 12.57 6.43
CA VAL A 90 -7.93 13.26 6.21
C VAL A 90 -8.16 14.26 7.34
N TRP A 91 -7.92 13.85 8.58
CA TRP A 91 -7.89 14.73 9.75
C TRP A 91 -7.19 14.03 10.92
N ALA A 92 -6.70 14.83 11.88
CA ALA A 92 -6.15 14.38 13.15
C ALA A 92 -6.64 15.34 14.25
N LYS A 93 -7.25 14.83 15.32
CA LYS A 93 -7.90 15.67 16.34
C LYS A 93 -7.87 15.03 17.72
N VAL A 94 -7.77 15.88 18.74
CA VAL A 94 -7.96 15.51 20.15
C VAL A 94 -9.40 15.82 20.57
N PHE A 95 -9.99 14.92 21.34
CA PHE A 95 -11.32 15.01 21.92
C PHE A 95 -11.21 15.02 23.45
N PRO A 96 -11.57 16.12 24.14
CA PRO A 96 -11.50 16.19 25.59
C PRO A 96 -12.58 15.30 26.23
N ILE A 97 -12.19 14.53 27.23
CA ILE A 97 -13.04 13.61 27.98
C ILE A 97 -12.78 13.80 29.47
N ASN A 98 -13.60 14.60 30.15
CA ASN A 98 -13.45 14.90 31.58
C ASN A 98 -12.00 15.35 31.92
N SER A 99 -11.18 14.45 32.46
CA SER A 99 -9.78 14.66 32.84
C SER A 99 -8.75 13.98 31.92
N SER A 100 -9.19 13.34 30.85
CA SER A 100 -8.36 12.68 29.84
C SER A 100 -8.72 13.16 28.44
N TYR A 101 -7.98 12.68 27.46
CA TYR A 101 -8.14 13.00 26.06
C TYR A 101 -8.18 11.73 25.23
N ASP A 102 -9.07 11.71 24.25
CA ASP A 102 -9.08 10.75 23.18
C ASP A 102 -8.44 11.38 21.94
N ILE A 103 -7.72 10.59 21.17
CA ILE A 103 -7.05 11.05 19.95
C ILE A 103 -7.56 10.20 18.80
N GLY A 104 -8.13 10.85 17.79
CA GLY A 104 -8.54 10.22 16.55
C GLY A 104 -7.68 10.73 15.40
N VAL A 105 -7.23 9.81 14.54
CA VAL A 105 -6.55 10.14 13.30
C VAL A 105 -7.17 9.30 12.18
N TYR A 106 -7.72 9.97 11.18
CA TYR A 106 -8.35 9.32 10.04
C TYR A 106 -7.43 9.42 8.83
N VAL A 107 -6.96 8.26 8.40
CA VAL A 107 -5.95 8.10 7.35
C VAL A 107 -6.54 7.33 6.20
N GLU A 108 -6.18 7.70 4.99
CA GLU A 108 -6.62 7.04 3.77
C GLU A 108 -5.43 6.65 2.92
N ASN A 109 -5.40 5.39 2.49
CA ASN A 109 -4.49 4.96 1.46
C ASN A 109 -5.15 5.19 0.09
N VAL A 110 -4.68 6.22 -0.62
CA VAL A 110 -5.18 6.59 -1.95
C VAL A 110 -4.70 5.65 -3.06
N ASN A 111 -3.77 4.73 -2.77
CA ASN A 111 -3.25 3.80 -3.76
C ASN A 111 -4.21 2.62 -3.93
N VAL A 112 -4.62 2.35 -5.16
CA VAL A 112 -5.67 1.36 -5.47
C VAL A 112 -5.17 -0.10 -5.45
N ASN A 113 -3.87 -0.31 -5.65
CA ASN A 113 -3.24 -1.62 -5.81
C ASN A 113 -1.93 -1.74 -5.00
N ALA A 114 -1.70 -0.82 -4.07
CA ALA A 114 -0.50 -0.81 -3.24
C ALA A 114 -0.89 -0.72 -1.76
N GLY A 115 -0.22 -1.54 -0.94
CA GLY A 115 -0.39 -1.52 0.51
C GLY A 115 0.93 -1.69 1.26
N ILE A 116 0.89 -1.46 2.56
CA ILE A 116 2.00 -1.70 3.49
C ILE A 116 1.49 -2.57 4.63
N ARG A 117 2.12 -3.73 4.84
CA ARG A 117 1.70 -4.71 5.85
C ARG A 117 1.94 -4.21 7.28
N SER A 118 3.05 -3.53 7.47
CA SER A 118 3.52 -3.01 8.76
C SER A 118 3.99 -1.57 8.55
N ALA A 119 3.06 -0.63 8.68
CA ALA A 119 3.34 0.80 8.64
C ALA A 119 3.45 1.32 10.08
N HIS A 120 4.67 1.60 10.52
CA HIS A 120 4.93 2.23 11.80
C HIS A 120 4.57 3.71 11.71
N TYR A 121 3.87 4.19 12.73
CA TYR A 121 3.43 5.57 12.83
C TYR A 121 3.78 6.17 14.19
N THR A 122 3.94 7.49 14.20
CA THR A 122 4.09 8.30 15.41
C THR A 122 3.05 9.41 15.40
N ILE A 123 2.17 9.41 16.40
CA ILE A 123 1.22 10.48 16.69
C ILE A 123 1.87 11.43 17.69
N ARG A 124 1.87 12.72 17.37
CA ARG A 124 2.33 13.79 18.26
C ARG A 124 1.22 14.79 18.51
N VAL A 125 1.02 15.13 19.78
CA VAL A 125 0.13 16.22 20.19
C VAL A 125 0.99 17.39 20.61
N PHE A 126 0.68 18.57 20.10
CA PHE A 126 1.41 19.80 20.38
C PHE A 126 0.52 20.83 21.06
N ASP A 127 1.14 21.71 21.85
CA ASP A 127 0.52 22.96 22.27
C ASP A 127 0.61 24.05 21.18
N ASP A 128 0.07 25.22 21.50
CA ASP A 128 0.07 26.41 20.64
C ASP A 128 1.48 26.96 20.37
N THR A 129 2.42 26.74 21.30
CA THR A 129 3.84 27.10 21.14
C THR A 129 4.64 26.11 20.28
N GLY A 130 4.06 24.96 19.93
CA GLY A 130 4.71 23.90 19.17
C GLY A 130 5.53 22.92 20.02
N LYS A 131 5.38 22.93 21.34
CA LYS A 131 5.98 21.93 22.23
C LYS A 131 5.16 20.64 22.19
N VAL A 132 5.85 19.51 22.14
CA VAL A 132 5.23 18.17 22.18
C VAL A 132 4.69 17.90 23.59
N LEU A 133 3.37 17.71 23.71
CA LEU A 133 2.69 17.32 24.93
C LEU A 133 2.64 15.80 25.10
N LEU A 134 2.57 15.07 23.98
CA LEU A 134 2.47 13.62 23.94
C LEU A 134 3.08 13.09 22.64
N GLU A 135 3.79 11.97 22.73
CA GLU A 135 4.18 11.15 21.60
C GLU A 135 3.68 9.72 21.80
N LYS A 136 3.03 9.15 20.79
CA LYS A 136 2.56 7.76 20.76
C LYS A 136 2.99 7.08 19.48
N LYS A 137 3.66 5.94 19.62
CA LYS A 137 4.11 5.11 18.50
C LYS A 137 3.22 3.88 18.39
N GLY A 138 2.97 3.46 17.17
CA GLY A 138 2.19 2.26 16.88
C GLY A 138 2.54 1.70 15.51
N MET A 139 1.84 0.63 15.15
CA MET A 139 1.97 -0.01 13.85
C MET A 139 0.57 -0.33 13.33
N THR A 140 0.38 -0.20 12.03
CA THR A 140 -0.88 -0.55 11.37
C THR A 140 -0.66 -1.12 9.98
N GLU A 141 -1.70 -1.66 9.37
CA GLU A 141 -1.69 -2.07 7.97
C GLU A 141 -2.36 -0.99 7.13
N LEU A 142 -1.74 -0.61 6.02
CA LEU A 142 -2.32 0.29 5.02
C LEU A 142 -2.81 -0.54 3.84
N ALA A 143 -4.09 -0.92 3.87
CA ALA A 143 -4.70 -1.67 2.78
C ALA A 143 -5.00 -0.76 1.57
N PRO A 144 -4.93 -1.27 0.33
CA PRO A 144 -5.23 -0.49 -0.88
C PRO A 144 -6.63 0.15 -0.89
N ALA A 145 -6.76 1.35 -1.43
CA ALA A 145 -8.03 2.08 -1.57
C ALA A 145 -8.91 2.03 -0.31
N SER A 146 -8.28 2.21 0.86
CA SER A 146 -8.96 2.01 2.14
C SER A 146 -8.74 3.15 3.11
N THR A 147 -9.67 3.26 4.05
CA THR A 147 -9.62 4.23 5.15
C THR A 147 -9.43 3.51 6.47
N LEU A 148 -8.64 4.12 7.35
CA LEU A 148 -8.27 3.63 8.65
C LEU A 148 -8.51 4.71 9.70
N LEU A 149 -9.18 4.34 10.79
CA LEU A 149 -9.26 5.16 11.99
C LEU A 149 -8.25 4.65 13.02
N LEU A 150 -7.19 5.43 13.27
CA LEU A 150 -6.31 5.25 14.41
C LEU A 150 -6.92 5.98 15.61
N PHE A 151 -6.96 5.28 16.74
CA PHE A 151 -7.66 5.77 17.93
C PHE A 151 -6.89 5.38 19.20
N GLU A 152 -6.55 6.38 20.01
CA GLU A 152 -5.94 6.24 21.33
C GLU A 152 -6.87 6.87 22.37
N THR A 153 -7.19 6.15 23.44
CA THR A 153 -8.17 6.61 24.45
C THR A 153 -7.56 6.81 25.82
N GLY A 154 -8.16 7.69 26.61
CA GLY A 154 -7.84 7.86 28.02
C GLY A 154 -6.44 8.42 28.25
N VAL A 155 -5.90 9.19 27.30
CA VAL A 155 -4.55 9.72 27.39
C VAL A 155 -4.53 10.98 28.26
N THR A 156 -3.51 11.12 29.10
CA THR A 156 -3.33 12.26 29.99
C THR A 156 -1.98 12.91 29.72
N PHE A 157 -1.97 14.24 29.66
CA PHE A 157 -0.77 15.06 29.53
C PHE A 157 -1.02 16.45 30.13
N SER A 158 0.05 17.17 30.46
CA SER A 158 -0.03 18.53 31.01
C SER A 158 0.02 19.55 29.88
N GLY A 159 -0.92 20.50 29.86
CA GLY A 159 -1.01 21.55 28.83
C GLY A 159 -2.29 21.46 28.00
N THR A 160 -2.56 22.48 27.20
CA THR A 160 -3.73 22.56 26.31
C THR A 160 -3.35 22.11 24.90
N PRO A 161 -3.97 21.05 24.34
CA PRO A 161 -3.64 20.58 23.01
C PRO A 161 -4.15 21.57 21.96
N ALA A 162 -3.28 21.95 21.02
CA ALA A 162 -3.61 22.83 19.91
C ALA A 162 -3.69 22.08 18.57
N ARG A 163 -2.79 21.13 18.33
CA ARG A 163 -2.78 20.33 17.08
C ARG A 163 -2.30 18.90 17.30
N VAL A 164 -2.73 18.02 16.41
CA VAL A 164 -2.28 16.63 16.31
C VAL A 164 -1.64 16.44 14.95
N GLU A 165 -0.47 15.82 14.93
CA GLU A 165 0.19 15.38 13.71
C GLU A 165 0.46 13.88 13.78
N ILE A 166 0.44 13.26 12.60
CA ILE A 166 0.87 11.87 12.43
C ILE A 166 1.96 11.83 11.38
N SER A 167 2.99 11.04 11.64
CA SER A 167 4.05 10.74 10.68
C SER A 167 4.23 9.22 10.57
N PHE A 168 4.39 8.73 9.35
CA PHE A 168 4.75 7.33 9.07
C PHE A 168 6.26 7.22 8.85
N ASP A 169 6.83 6.05 9.16
CA ASP A 169 8.25 5.77 8.92
C ASP A 169 8.58 5.81 7.42
N SER A 170 9.65 6.52 7.05
CA SER A 170 10.10 6.63 5.67
C SER A 170 10.56 5.29 5.09
N GLU A 171 11.12 4.39 5.91
CA GLU A 171 11.55 3.06 5.47
C GLU A 171 10.34 2.20 5.10
N ASP A 172 9.27 2.25 5.91
CA ASP A 172 8.03 1.54 5.60
C ASP A 172 7.35 2.12 4.35
N LEU A 173 7.36 3.45 4.21
CA LEU A 173 6.84 4.14 3.01
C LEU A 173 7.67 3.90 1.75
N ALA A 174 8.89 3.37 1.85
CA ALA A 174 9.66 2.91 0.70
C ALA A 174 9.29 1.47 0.28
N ASN A 175 8.55 0.74 1.13
CA ASN A 175 8.25 -0.68 0.97
C ASN A 175 6.78 -0.97 0.59
N TRP A 176 6.22 -0.18 -0.32
CA TRP A 176 4.90 -0.44 -0.88
C TRP A 176 4.89 -1.73 -1.70
N LYS A 177 3.95 -2.62 -1.40
CA LYS A 177 3.81 -3.88 -2.13
C LYS A 177 2.49 -3.93 -2.89
N LYS A 178 2.49 -4.64 -4.01
CA LYS A 178 1.27 -4.98 -4.74
C LYS A 178 0.33 -5.71 -3.81
N ALA A 179 -0.87 -5.17 -3.69
CA ALA A 179 -1.89 -5.72 -2.84
C ALA A 179 -3.27 -5.37 -3.38
N THR A 180 -4.26 -6.16 -2.98
CA THR A 180 -5.68 -5.90 -3.21
C THR A 180 -6.40 -5.93 -1.87
N THR A 181 -7.41 -5.09 -1.71
CA THR A 181 -8.25 -5.13 -0.50
C THR A 181 -9.35 -6.16 -0.66
N ALA A 182 -9.43 -7.09 0.30
CA ALA A 182 -10.55 -8.04 0.34
C ALA A 182 -11.84 -7.28 0.67
N PRO A 183 -12.94 -7.46 -0.09
CA PRO A 183 -14.21 -6.88 0.29
C PRO A 183 -14.62 -7.43 1.67
N SER A 184 -14.96 -6.54 2.59
CA SER A 184 -15.45 -6.94 3.91
C SER A 184 -16.83 -7.59 3.74
N PRO A 185 -17.05 -8.82 4.23
CA PRO A 185 -18.38 -9.45 4.23
C PRO A 185 -19.28 -8.88 5.34
N VAL A 186 -18.85 -7.84 6.06
CA VAL A 186 -19.60 -7.27 7.18
C VAL A 186 -20.30 -6.00 6.73
N VAL A 187 -21.62 -6.00 6.81
CA VAL A 187 -22.45 -4.80 6.59
C VAL A 187 -23.07 -4.34 7.90
N THR A 188 -23.40 -3.06 7.99
CA THR A 188 -24.07 -2.47 9.16
C THR A 188 -25.51 -2.12 8.83
N LYS A 189 -26.43 -2.35 9.78
CA LYS A 189 -27.84 -1.94 9.69
C LYS A 189 -28.36 -1.44 11.04
N ASN A 190 -29.57 -0.89 11.04
CA ASN A 190 -30.29 -0.42 12.24
C ASN A 190 -29.47 0.53 13.11
N GLN A 191 -28.78 1.47 12.46
CA GLN A 191 -27.94 2.46 13.12
C GLN A 191 -28.81 3.50 13.85
N SER A 192 -28.50 3.78 15.12
CA SER A 192 -29.26 4.75 15.92
C SER A 192 -28.36 5.43 16.94
N LEU A 193 -28.24 6.75 16.84
CA LEU A 193 -27.57 7.60 17.83
C LEU A 193 -28.59 8.16 18.82
N LYS A 194 -28.34 7.96 20.12
CA LYS A 194 -29.23 8.33 21.23
C LYS A 194 -28.48 9.12 22.28
N ASN A 195 -29.23 9.83 23.13
CA ASN A 195 -28.72 10.53 24.33
C ASN A 195 -27.57 11.52 24.04
N VAL A 196 -27.63 12.21 22.90
CA VAL A 196 -26.55 13.10 22.41
C VAL A 196 -26.20 14.24 23.37
N ASP A 197 -27.16 14.69 24.18
CA ASP A 197 -27.01 15.80 25.13
C ASP A 197 -26.48 15.37 26.51
N THR A 198 -26.30 14.07 26.75
CA THR A 198 -25.87 13.56 28.06
C THR A 198 -24.72 12.56 27.93
N LYS A 199 -25.04 11.28 27.73
CA LYS A 199 -24.10 10.17 27.52
C LYS A 199 -24.46 9.50 26.21
N PRO A 200 -23.92 9.99 25.09
CA PRO A 200 -24.27 9.53 23.76
C PRO A 200 -24.01 8.04 23.62
N ARG A 201 -24.93 7.36 22.94
CA ARG A 201 -24.83 5.94 22.62
C ARG A 201 -25.22 5.72 21.17
N PHE A 202 -24.35 5.08 20.41
CA PHE A 202 -24.58 4.72 19.02
C PHE A 202 -24.70 3.20 18.90
N ASP A 203 -25.92 2.72 18.69
CA ASP A 203 -26.22 1.31 18.49
C ASP A 203 -26.20 0.97 16.99
N ALA A 204 -25.69 -0.20 16.63
CA ALA A 204 -25.77 -0.74 15.28
C ALA A 204 -25.77 -2.27 15.30
N VAL A 205 -26.21 -2.89 14.20
CA VAL A 205 -26.16 -4.34 14.01
C VAL A 205 -25.21 -4.65 12.87
N LEU A 206 -24.21 -5.48 13.15
CA LEU A 206 -23.34 -6.08 12.14
C LEU A 206 -24.01 -7.32 11.58
N VAL A 207 -23.93 -7.49 10.27
CA VAL A 207 -24.41 -8.67 9.57
C VAL A 207 -23.27 -9.23 8.75
N ASN A 208 -22.94 -10.50 8.98
CA ASN A 208 -22.02 -11.23 8.13
C ASN A 208 -22.78 -11.74 6.90
N THR A 209 -22.45 -11.20 5.72
CA THR A 209 -23.05 -11.60 4.45
C THR A 209 -22.37 -12.82 3.81
N ASP A 210 -21.26 -13.31 4.37
CA ASP A 210 -20.62 -14.55 3.94
C ASP A 210 -21.42 -15.76 4.47
N PRO A 211 -21.98 -16.61 3.59
CA PRO A 211 -22.75 -17.79 4.02
C PRO A 211 -21.86 -18.97 4.43
N VAL A 212 -20.56 -18.90 4.18
CA VAL A 212 -19.61 -20.01 4.36
C VAL A 212 -18.73 -19.79 5.58
N ASN A 213 -18.16 -18.60 5.74
CA ASN A 213 -17.12 -18.32 6.73
C ASN A 213 -17.61 -17.45 7.89
N ASP A 214 -17.14 -17.79 9.09
CA ASP A 214 -17.24 -16.90 10.24
C ASP A 214 -16.28 -15.71 10.06
N VAL A 215 -16.67 -14.53 10.54
CA VAL A 215 -15.80 -13.36 10.55
C VAL A 215 -15.29 -13.16 11.96
N GLU A 216 -13.96 -13.13 12.11
CA GLU A 216 -13.31 -13.07 13.41
C GLU A 216 -12.38 -11.87 13.55
N LYS A 217 -12.20 -11.42 14.80
CA LYS A 217 -11.26 -10.36 15.20
C LYS A 217 -11.47 -9.06 14.43
N LEU A 218 -12.71 -8.58 14.47
CA LEU A 218 -13.12 -7.33 13.84
C LEU A 218 -12.84 -6.16 14.76
N SER A 219 -12.06 -5.20 14.28
CA SER A 219 -11.90 -3.91 14.93
C SER A 219 -12.71 -2.86 14.18
N LEU A 220 -13.53 -2.12 14.93
CA LEU A 220 -14.50 -1.18 14.37
C LEU A 220 -14.30 0.18 15.01
N GLY A 221 -14.23 1.21 14.17
CA GLY A 221 -14.25 2.61 14.58
C GLY A 221 -15.63 3.21 14.34
N ALA A 222 -16.07 4.10 15.23
CA ALA A 222 -17.18 5.00 14.98
C ALA A 222 -16.68 6.43 14.97
N ILE A 223 -17.09 7.20 13.98
CA ILE A 223 -16.85 8.64 13.89
C ILE A 223 -18.21 9.32 13.86
N VAL A 224 -18.36 10.33 14.72
CA VAL A 224 -19.52 11.21 14.70
C VAL A 224 -19.07 12.56 14.18
N TYR A 225 -19.79 13.08 13.19
CA TYR A 225 -19.56 14.38 12.59
C TYR A 225 -20.74 15.32 12.85
N ASP A 226 -20.44 16.62 12.87
CA ASP A 226 -21.46 17.66 12.74
C ASP A 226 -22.02 17.74 11.30
N SER A 227 -22.98 18.64 11.07
CA SER A 227 -23.57 18.84 9.73
C SER A 227 -22.60 19.36 8.68
N PHE A 228 -21.45 19.91 9.09
CA PHE A 228 -20.37 20.39 8.23
C PHE A 228 -19.26 19.35 7.99
N ARG A 229 -19.43 18.11 8.46
CA ARG A 229 -18.42 17.04 8.42
C ARG A 229 -17.16 17.30 9.24
N HIS A 230 -17.24 18.10 10.30
CA HIS A 230 -16.16 18.13 11.30
C HIS A 230 -16.35 17.00 12.31
N PRO A 231 -15.29 16.23 12.61
CA PRO A 231 -15.40 15.16 13.60
C PRO A 231 -15.59 15.77 15.00
N VAL A 232 -16.66 15.35 15.68
CA VAL A 232 -17.02 15.79 17.03
C VAL A 232 -16.72 14.73 18.08
N ALA A 233 -16.75 13.44 17.70
CA ALA A 233 -16.40 12.35 18.60
C ALA A 233 -15.96 11.10 17.84
N VAL A 234 -15.17 10.27 18.51
CA VAL A 234 -14.67 8.99 17.99
C VAL A 234 -14.78 7.93 19.06
N SER A 235 -14.97 6.68 18.67
CA SER A 235 -14.96 5.53 19.57
C SER A 235 -14.50 4.30 18.83
N LYS A 236 -14.00 3.31 19.56
CA LYS A 236 -13.61 2.01 19.00
C LYS A 236 -14.29 0.89 19.76
N THR A 237 -14.63 -0.18 19.05
CA THR A 237 -15.11 -1.42 19.63
C THR A 237 -14.46 -2.60 18.92
N TYR A 238 -14.59 -3.78 19.52
CA TYR A 238 -13.98 -5.00 19.02
C TYR A 238 -14.97 -6.15 19.13
N VAL A 239 -15.06 -6.94 18.06
CA VAL A 239 -15.95 -8.09 17.96
C VAL A 239 -15.11 -9.32 17.66
N ASP A 240 -15.16 -10.30 18.57
CA ASP A 240 -14.38 -11.53 18.44
C ASP A 240 -14.83 -12.38 17.27
N ARG A 241 -16.14 -12.57 17.11
CA ARG A 241 -16.69 -13.45 16.08
C ARG A 241 -18.13 -13.10 15.72
N ILE A 242 -18.43 -13.15 14.42
CA ILE A 242 -19.78 -13.17 13.85
C ILE A 242 -19.89 -14.44 13.03
N SER A 243 -20.84 -15.31 13.39
CA SER A 243 -21.06 -16.55 12.65
C SER A 243 -21.44 -16.27 11.19
N LYS A 244 -21.16 -17.22 10.29
CA LYS A 244 -21.62 -17.20 8.90
C LYS A 244 -23.11 -16.89 8.79
N GLY A 245 -23.47 -15.92 7.96
CA GLY A 245 -24.85 -15.42 7.83
C GLY A 245 -25.46 -14.81 9.11
N GLY A 246 -24.68 -14.64 10.17
CA GLY A 246 -25.13 -14.24 11.50
C GLY A 246 -25.14 -12.73 11.71
N GLU A 247 -25.77 -12.32 12.80
CA GLU A 247 -25.86 -10.92 13.23
C GLU A 247 -25.22 -10.72 14.60
N HIS A 248 -24.65 -9.54 14.82
CA HIS A 248 -24.07 -9.15 16.10
C HIS A 248 -24.40 -7.71 16.44
N ASN A 249 -24.95 -7.49 17.63
CA ASN A 249 -25.25 -6.14 18.13
C ASN A 249 -23.98 -5.50 18.66
N ILE A 250 -23.70 -4.28 18.20
CA ILE A 250 -22.61 -3.46 18.71
C ILE A 250 -23.13 -2.12 19.21
N PHE A 251 -22.32 -1.50 20.07
CA PHE A 251 -22.57 -0.14 20.51
C PHE A 251 -21.26 0.61 20.71
N PHE A 252 -21.34 1.93 20.56
CA PHE A 252 -20.29 2.88 20.89
C PHE A 252 -20.86 3.89 21.89
N THR A 253 -20.05 4.31 22.85
CA THR A 253 -20.52 5.21 23.92
C THR A 253 -19.51 6.29 24.20
N TRP A 254 -20.02 7.48 24.51
CA TRP A 254 -19.22 8.63 24.90
C TRP A 254 -19.62 9.08 26.31
N PRO A 255 -18.64 9.46 27.15
CA PRO A 255 -18.91 9.85 28.53
C PRO A 255 -19.46 11.28 28.66
N SER A 256 -19.31 12.11 27.62
CA SER A 256 -19.75 13.51 27.55
C SER A 256 -20.66 13.76 26.35
N ALA A 257 -21.48 14.80 26.44
CA ALA A 257 -22.36 15.23 25.35
C ALA A 257 -21.56 15.61 24.09
N LEU A 258 -22.15 15.41 22.90
CA LEU A 258 -21.50 15.70 21.61
C LEU A 258 -21.46 17.19 21.25
N GLY A 259 -22.11 18.03 22.06
CA GLY A 259 -22.32 19.45 21.78
C GLY A 259 -23.66 19.73 21.10
N SER A 260 -23.82 20.93 20.54
CA SER A 260 -24.99 21.31 19.74
C SER A 260 -24.67 21.21 18.25
N SER A 261 -25.44 20.41 17.50
CA SER A 261 -25.41 20.39 16.04
C SER A 261 -26.81 20.71 15.50
N PRO A 262 -27.06 21.91 14.92
CA PRO A 262 -28.40 22.35 14.53
C PRO A 262 -29.11 21.42 13.54
N ASP A 263 -28.37 20.84 12.59
CA ASP A 263 -28.93 19.94 11.56
C ASP A 263 -28.73 18.45 11.92
N GLY A 264 -28.39 18.15 13.17
CA GLY A 264 -28.13 16.80 13.65
C GLY A 264 -26.71 16.30 13.40
N TYR A 265 -26.50 15.01 13.63
CA TYR A 265 -25.19 14.36 13.56
C TYR A 265 -25.15 13.33 12.43
N ILE A 266 -23.99 13.21 11.80
CA ILE A 266 -23.70 12.16 10.82
C ILE A 266 -22.81 11.12 11.48
N THR A 267 -23.21 9.87 11.45
CA THR A 267 -22.45 8.76 12.04
C THR A 267 -21.85 7.87 10.95
N GLU A 268 -20.60 7.49 11.11
CA GLU A 268 -19.88 6.60 10.21
C GLU A 268 -19.24 5.46 11.00
N ILE A 269 -19.42 4.22 10.53
CA ILE A 269 -18.75 3.03 11.08
C ILE A 269 -17.65 2.64 10.10
N ILE A 270 -16.42 2.66 10.58
CA ILE A 270 -15.24 2.23 9.83
C ILE A 270 -14.91 0.80 10.24
N VAL A 271 -14.99 -0.11 9.26
CA VAL A 271 -14.50 -1.49 9.41
C VAL A 271 -13.10 -1.52 8.83
N THR A 272 -12.09 -1.76 9.66
CA THR A 272 -10.70 -1.82 9.18
C THR A 272 -10.55 -2.98 8.20
N PRO A 273 -10.24 -2.73 6.92
CA PRO A 273 -10.09 -3.78 5.94
C PRO A 273 -8.74 -4.49 6.11
N ARG A 274 -8.60 -5.65 5.46
CA ARG A 274 -7.35 -6.39 5.36
C ARG A 274 -6.88 -6.45 3.92
N ALA A 275 -5.58 -6.23 3.73
CA ALA A 275 -4.92 -6.37 2.45
C ALA A 275 -4.52 -7.83 2.18
N ILE A 276 -4.70 -8.23 0.92
CA ILE A 276 -4.14 -9.45 0.36
C ILE A 276 -2.95 -9.01 -0.50
N PHE A 277 -1.74 -9.34 -0.05
CA PHE A 277 -0.51 -9.01 -0.77
C PHE A 277 -0.19 -10.06 -1.81
N ALA A 278 0.29 -9.63 -2.97
CA ALA A 278 0.91 -10.53 -3.93
C ALA A 278 2.22 -11.09 -3.37
N GLU A 279 2.47 -12.37 -3.64
CA GLU A 279 3.76 -13.03 -3.35
C GLU A 279 4.82 -12.63 -4.37
#